data_AF-A0A661DW14-F1
#
_entry.id   AF-A0A661DW14-F1
#
_cell.length_a   1.000
_cell.length_b   1.000
_cell.length_c   1.000
_cell.angle_alpha   90.00
_cell.angle_beta   90.00
_cell.angle_gamma   90.00
#
_symmetry.space_group_name_H-M   'P 1'
#
loop_
_entity.id
_entity.type
_entity.pdbx_description
1 polymer ?
#
loop_
_entity_poly.entity_id
_entity_poly.type
_entity_poly.pdbx_seq_one_letter_code
_entity_poly.pdbx_strand_id
1 'polypeptide(L)'
;MIFIKSIFIIFTVMLLGACATTKEGEVLGHTGFLRAPQLLVAGKPGQAQQVYIKPDVDWASYDKVLLDPVTLWGGKESQFKGVTPAEAQKMADYFFSLIHTALAKDYQMVTSPEPHTLRVTVAIIKLKEADVAMETMSTV
;
A
#
# COMPACT_ATOMS: atom_id res chain seq x y z
N MET A 1 52.66 -1.47 11.33
CA MET A 1 51.96 -0.51 10.43
C MET A 1 51.06 -1.16 9.38
N ILE A 2 51.08 -2.49 9.19
CA ILE A 2 50.17 -3.25 8.30
C ILE A 2 48.85 -3.64 8.99
N PHE A 3 48.89 -3.96 10.29
CA PHE A 3 47.72 -4.37 11.08
C PHE A 3 46.61 -3.30 11.21
N ILE A 4 47.01 -2.02 11.32
CA ILE A 4 46.06 -0.89 11.41
C ILE A 4 45.32 -0.67 10.08
N LYS A 5 45.98 -0.97 8.95
CA LYS A 5 45.43 -0.77 7.60
C LYS A 5 44.37 -1.83 7.26
N SER A 6 44.52 -3.06 7.76
CA SER A 6 43.52 -4.13 7.62
C SER A 6 42.28 -3.92 8.48
N ILE A 7 42.41 -3.34 9.68
CA ILE A 7 41.26 -3.01 10.55
C ILE A 7 40.35 -1.94 9.93
N PHE A 8 40.93 -0.97 9.22
CA PHE A 8 40.17 0.11 8.58
C PHE A 8 39.37 -0.36 7.35
N ILE A 9 39.86 -1.39 6.65
CA ILE A 9 39.18 -1.99 5.49
C ILE A 9 37.96 -2.82 5.92
N ILE A 10 38.03 -3.50 7.08
CA ILE A 10 36.92 -4.31 7.59
C ILE A 10 35.76 -3.43 8.08
N PHE A 11 36.05 -2.26 8.66
CA PHE A 11 35.02 -1.35 9.17
C PHE A 11 34.19 -0.68 8.06
N THR A 12 34.76 -0.52 6.85
CA THR A 12 34.07 0.11 5.71
C THR A 12 33.06 -0.82 5.03
N VAL A 13 33.24 -2.14 5.12
CA VAL A 13 32.33 -3.13 4.49
C VAL A 13 31.03 -3.33 5.27
N MET A 14 30.98 -2.93 6.54
CA MET A 14 29.83 -3.17 7.43
C MET A 14 28.66 -2.19 7.23
N LEU A 15 28.84 -1.12 6.45
CA LEU A 15 27.87 -0.01 6.30
C LEU A 15 26.87 -0.18 5.14
N LEU A 16 26.90 -1.28 4.39
CA LEU A 16 26.04 -1.49 3.20
C LEU A 16 24.85 -2.43 3.42
N GLY A 17 24.59 -2.88 4.66
CA GLY A 17 23.61 -3.93 4.96
C GLY A 17 22.21 -3.49 5.42
N ALA A 18 21.91 -2.19 5.48
CA ALA A 18 20.62 -1.70 5.96
C ALA A 18 19.56 -1.70 4.85
N CYS A 19 19.26 -2.87 4.28
CA CYS A 19 18.07 -3.04 3.45
C CYS A 19 16.89 -3.16 4.42
N ALA A 20 16.13 -2.07 4.62
CA ALA A 20 14.90 -2.07 5.39
C ALA A 20 13.91 -3.06 4.76
N THR A 21 13.88 -4.29 5.28
CA THR A 21 12.97 -5.32 4.81
C THR A 21 11.56 -4.97 5.26
N THR A 22 10.75 -4.48 4.32
CA THR A 22 9.34 -4.20 4.58
C THR A 22 8.62 -5.54 4.64
N LYS A 23 8.03 -5.89 5.78
CA LYS A 23 7.19 -7.09 5.88
C LYS A 23 5.95 -6.91 5.03
N GLU A 24 5.89 -7.62 3.91
CA GLU A 24 4.68 -7.67 3.09
C GLU A 24 3.54 -8.31 3.88
N GLY A 25 2.33 -7.77 3.69
CA GLY A 25 1.12 -8.32 4.27
C GLY A 25 0.82 -9.72 3.75
N GLU A 26 0.08 -10.49 4.55
CA GLU A 26 -0.47 -11.77 4.13
C GLU A 26 -1.50 -11.54 3.00
N VAL A 27 -1.43 -12.35 1.94
CA VAL A 27 -2.46 -12.37 0.89
C VAL A 27 -3.75 -12.88 1.53
N LEU A 28 -4.66 -11.96 1.90
CA LEU A 28 -5.93 -12.34 2.50
C LEU A 28 -6.84 -12.97 1.45
N GLY A 29 -7.47 -14.09 1.82
CA GLY A 29 -8.51 -14.74 1.02
C GLY A 29 -9.67 -13.79 0.68
N HIS A 30 -10.51 -14.18 -0.27
CA HIS A 30 -11.51 -13.31 -0.90
C HIS A 30 -12.43 -12.61 0.12
N THR A 31 -12.26 -11.30 0.28
CA THR A 31 -13.06 -10.45 1.17
C THR A 31 -14.40 -10.02 0.55
N GLY A 32 -14.68 -10.42 -0.69
CA GLY A 32 -15.86 -10.00 -1.46
C GLY A 32 -15.71 -8.65 -2.15
N PHE A 33 -14.69 -7.86 -1.82
CA PHE A 33 -14.41 -6.57 -2.46
C PHE A 33 -14.01 -6.73 -3.93
N LEU A 34 -13.09 -7.66 -4.22
CA LEU A 34 -12.61 -7.93 -5.58
C LEU A 34 -13.59 -8.88 -6.27
N ARG A 35 -14.18 -8.44 -7.39
CA ARG A 35 -15.18 -9.22 -8.14
C ARG A 35 -14.61 -10.43 -8.89
N ALA A 36 -13.36 -10.37 -9.31
CA ALA A 36 -12.70 -11.42 -10.11
C ALA A 36 -11.27 -11.70 -9.60
N PRO A 37 -11.12 -12.15 -8.34
CA PRO A 37 -9.81 -12.36 -7.72
C PRO A 37 -8.97 -13.45 -8.41
N GLN A 38 -9.60 -14.36 -9.17
CA GLN A 38 -8.92 -15.38 -9.97
C GLN A 38 -8.06 -14.82 -11.12
N LEU A 39 -8.27 -13.54 -11.50
CA LEU A 39 -7.47 -12.87 -12.52
C LEU A 39 -6.14 -12.32 -11.98
N LEU A 40 -6.00 -12.25 -10.65
CA LEU A 40 -4.82 -11.69 -10.00
C LEU A 40 -3.63 -12.65 -10.16
N VAL A 41 -2.48 -12.06 -10.51
CA VAL A 41 -1.19 -12.77 -10.57
C VAL A 41 -0.19 -12.10 -9.64
N ALA A 42 0.90 -12.77 -9.31
CA ALA A 42 1.98 -12.18 -8.52
C ALA A 42 2.55 -10.94 -9.23
N GLY A 43 2.75 -9.86 -8.47
CA GLY A 43 3.37 -8.64 -8.97
C GLY A 43 4.86 -8.79 -9.25
N LYS A 44 5.37 -7.96 -10.17
CA LYS A 44 6.81 -7.78 -10.40
C LYS A 44 7.42 -6.84 -9.34
N PRO A 45 8.76 -6.75 -9.22
CA PRO A 45 9.39 -5.75 -8.36
C PRO A 45 8.84 -4.34 -8.63
N GLY A 46 8.42 -3.65 -7.56
CA GLY A 46 7.79 -2.32 -7.63
C GLY A 46 6.28 -2.32 -7.89
N GLN A 47 5.64 -3.48 -8.04
CA GLN A 47 4.18 -3.60 -8.15
C GLN A 47 3.54 -4.05 -6.84
N ALA A 48 2.21 -3.96 -6.76
CA ALA A 48 1.45 -4.58 -5.68
C ALA A 48 1.67 -6.11 -5.66
N GLN A 49 1.62 -6.70 -4.46
CA GLN A 49 1.87 -8.14 -4.24
C GLN A 49 1.08 -9.05 -5.19
N GLN A 50 -0.18 -8.70 -5.43
CA GLN A 50 -1.00 -9.29 -6.48
C GLN A 50 -1.61 -8.20 -7.35
N VAL A 51 -1.56 -8.39 -8.65
CA VAL A 51 -2.00 -7.39 -9.62
C VAL A 51 -2.67 -8.06 -10.82
N TYR A 52 -3.65 -7.38 -11.38
CA TYR A 52 -4.19 -7.69 -12.70
C TYR A 52 -4.28 -6.38 -13.48
N ILE A 53 -3.71 -6.37 -14.68
CA ILE A 53 -3.81 -5.26 -15.63
C ILE A 53 -4.45 -5.82 -16.88
N LYS A 54 -5.60 -5.26 -17.27
CA LYS A 54 -6.28 -5.66 -18.49
C LYS A 54 -5.41 -5.29 -19.71
N PRO A 55 -5.12 -6.22 -20.63
CA PRO A 55 -4.41 -5.90 -21.87
C PRO A 55 -5.30 -5.05 -22.79
N ASP A 56 -4.69 -4.44 -23.80
CA ASP A 56 -5.38 -3.71 -24.87
C ASP A 56 -6.24 -2.53 -24.38
N VAL A 57 -5.82 -1.89 -23.29
CA VAL A 57 -6.40 -0.64 -22.78
C VAL A 57 -5.43 0.51 -23.06
N ASP A 58 -5.92 1.56 -23.70
CA ASP A 58 -5.20 2.81 -23.85
C ASP A 58 -5.24 3.60 -22.54
N TRP A 59 -4.34 3.27 -21.61
CA TRP A 59 -4.26 3.92 -20.30
C TRP A 59 -3.90 5.40 -20.38
N ALA A 60 -3.20 5.82 -21.45
CA ALA A 60 -2.83 7.22 -21.66
C ALA A 60 -4.05 8.10 -22.02
N SER A 61 -5.14 7.50 -22.49
CA SER A 61 -6.38 8.22 -22.80
C SER A 61 -7.15 8.70 -21.56
N TYR A 62 -6.74 8.32 -20.35
CA TYR A 62 -7.41 8.74 -19.12
C TYR A 62 -6.64 9.84 -18.41
N ASP A 63 -7.19 11.04 -18.44
CA ASP A 63 -6.62 12.26 -17.84
C ASP A 63 -7.33 12.66 -16.53
N LYS A 64 -8.46 12.01 -16.21
CA LYS A 64 -9.29 12.28 -15.04
C LYS A 64 -9.34 11.09 -14.09
N VAL A 65 -9.53 11.38 -12.81
CA VAL A 65 -9.75 10.38 -11.77
C VAL A 65 -10.98 10.71 -10.95
N LEU A 66 -11.88 9.73 -10.85
CA LEU A 66 -12.94 9.67 -9.85
C LEU A 66 -12.50 8.71 -8.73
N LEU A 67 -12.17 9.27 -7.56
CA LEU A 67 -11.81 8.48 -6.39
C LEU A 67 -13.06 8.25 -5.52
N ASP A 68 -13.47 7.00 -5.37
CA ASP A 68 -14.50 6.63 -4.41
C ASP A 68 -13.97 6.73 -2.96
N PRO A 69 -14.83 6.94 -1.96
CA PRO A 69 -14.45 6.81 -0.56
C PRO A 69 -13.77 5.47 -0.27
N VAL A 70 -12.72 5.51 0.54
CA VAL A 70 -12.05 4.29 1.01
C VAL A 70 -13.01 3.52 1.90
N THR A 71 -13.22 2.24 1.59
CA THR A 71 -14.19 1.40 2.31
C THR A 71 -13.50 0.44 3.26
N LEU A 72 -14.16 0.14 4.38
CA LEU A 72 -13.68 -0.85 5.35
C LEU A 72 -14.35 -2.20 5.06
N TRP A 73 -13.56 -3.20 4.71
CA TRP A 73 -14.04 -4.54 4.39
C TRP A 73 -13.53 -5.54 5.42
N GLY A 74 -14.25 -5.62 6.54
CA GLY A 74 -14.01 -6.66 7.52
C GLY A 74 -14.59 -8.00 7.03
N GLY A 75 -13.76 -9.00 6.74
CA GLY A 75 -14.23 -10.39 6.67
C GLY A 75 -14.83 -10.84 8.01
N LYS A 76 -15.57 -11.96 8.03
CA LYS A 76 -16.18 -12.52 9.26
C LYS A 76 -15.17 -12.70 10.42
N GLU A 77 -13.90 -12.93 10.09
CA GLU A 77 -12.79 -13.11 11.02
C GLU A 77 -12.08 -11.80 11.43
N SER A 78 -12.36 -10.69 10.75
CA SER A 78 -11.60 -9.43 10.85
C SER A 78 -12.44 -8.28 11.38
N GLN A 79 -13.18 -8.52 12.47
CA GLN A 79 -13.41 -7.42 13.40
C GLN A 79 -12.04 -6.79 13.64
N PHE A 80 -11.87 -5.51 13.35
CA PHE A 80 -10.60 -4.79 13.47
C PHE A 80 -10.20 -4.80 14.95
N LYS A 81 -9.59 -5.90 15.41
CA LYS A 81 -9.40 -6.19 16.84
C LYS A 81 -8.56 -5.06 17.43
N GLY A 82 -9.12 -4.41 18.45
CA GLY A 82 -8.48 -3.26 19.11
C GLY A 82 -8.76 -1.89 18.46
N VAL A 83 -9.41 -1.83 17.30
CA VAL A 83 -9.69 -0.57 16.59
C VAL A 83 -11.18 -0.25 16.67
N THR A 84 -11.53 0.91 17.20
CA THR A 84 -12.92 1.37 17.23
C THR A 84 -13.42 1.72 15.82
N PRO A 85 -14.74 1.68 15.56
CA PRO A 85 -15.29 2.11 14.27
C PRO A 85 -14.90 3.56 13.90
N ALA A 86 -14.82 4.44 14.88
CA ALA A 86 -14.44 5.84 14.68
C ALA A 86 -12.97 5.97 14.25
N GLU A 87 -12.07 5.21 14.87
CA GLU A 87 -10.65 5.17 14.48
C GLU A 87 -10.48 4.56 13.09
N ALA A 88 -11.18 3.46 12.80
CA ALA A 88 -11.13 2.84 11.48
C ALA A 88 -11.62 3.79 10.39
N GLN A 89 -12.71 4.55 10.65
CA GLN A 89 -13.19 5.57 9.73
C GLN A 89 -12.17 6.70 9.53
N LYS A 90 -11.56 7.18 10.63
CA LYS A 90 -10.51 8.20 10.57
C LYS A 90 -9.32 7.73 9.71
N MET A 91 -8.95 6.46 9.81
CA MET A 91 -7.90 5.88 8.95
C MET A 91 -8.33 5.81 7.48
N ALA A 92 -9.58 5.42 7.20
CA ALA A 92 -10.12 5.42 5.83
C ALA A 92 -10.12 6.84 5.22
N ASP A 93 -10.57 7.84 5.97
CA ASP A 93 -10.59 9.25 5.53
C ASP A 93 -9.18 9.80 5.30
N TYR A 94 -8.24 9.42 6.16
CA TYR A 94 -6.84 9.77 6.01
C TYR A 94 -6.23 9.14 4.75
N PHE A 95 -6.47 7.84 4.52
CA PHE A 95 -6.02 7.15 3.30
C PHE A 95 -6.63 7.76 2.05
N PHE A 96 -7.93 8.09 2.07
CA PHE A 96 -8.58 8.80 0.97
C PHE A 96 -7.84 10.10 0.65
N SER A 97 -7.54 10.91 1.67
CA SER A 97 -6.85 12.19 1.51
C SER A 97 -5.45 12.03 0.91
N LEU A 98 -4.71 11.00 1.34
CA LEU A 98 -3.39 10.69 0.80
C LEU A 98 -3.45 10.27 -0.67
N ILE A 99 -4.36 9.37 -1.01
CA ILE A 99 -4.55 8.88 -2.39
C ILE A 99 -4.98 10.04 -3.29
N HIS A 100 -5.96 10.82 -2.85
CA HIS A 100 -6.43 12.00 -3.57
C HIS A 100 -5.26 12.97 -3.83
N THR A 101 -4.49 13.31 -2.79
CA THR A 101 -3.35 14.24 -2.91
C THR A 101 -2.27 13.72 -3.85
N ALA A 102 -2.02 12.40 -3.83
CA ALA A 102 -1.05 11.78 -4.73
C ALA A 102 -1.52 11.83 -6.19
N LEU A 103 -2.78 11.46 -6.45
CA LEU A 103 -3.36 11.41 -7.81
C LEU A 103 -3.57 12.81 -8.39
N ALA A 104 -3.95 13.78 -7.56
CA ALA A 104 -4.17 15.17 -8.00
C ALA A 104 -2.92 15.87 -8.55
N LYS A 105 -1.73 15.28 -8.41
CA LYS A 105 -0.49 15.79 -9.01
C LYS A 105 -0.45 15.60 -10.52
N ASP A 106 -1.02 14.50 -11.00
CA ASP A 106 -0.89 14.05 -12.38
C ASP A 106 -2.25 13.95 -13.11
N TYR A 107 -3.37 13.91 -12.37
CA TYR A 107 -4.72 13.75 -12.91
C TYR A 107 -5.67 14.86 -12.46
N GLN A 108 -6.63 15.19 -13.31
CA GLN A 108 -7.76 16.03 -12.90
C GLN A 108 -8.72 15.20 -12.02
N MET A 109 -8.90 15.62 -10.77
CA MET A 109 -9.87 14.98 -9.87
C MET A 109 -11.29 15.42 -10.23
N VAL A 110 -12.19 14.46 -10.43
CA VAL A 110 -13.61 14.71 -10.73
C VAL A 110 -14.51 14.06 -9.68
N THR A 111 -15.71 14.60 -9.51
CA THR A 111 -16.71 14.13 -8.54
C THR A 111 -17.85 13.33 -9.18
N SER A 112 -17.88 13.24 -10.51
CA SER A 112 -18.87 12.51 -11.29
C SER A 112 -18.22 11.72 -12.43
N PRO A 113 -18.84 10.62 -12.89
CA PRO A 113 -18.35 9.89 -14.05
C PRO A 113 -18.40 10.73 -15.32
N GLU A 114 -17.26 10.84 -16.01
CA GLU A 114 -17.09 11.61 -17.25
C GLU A 114 -16.23 10.83 -18.26
N PRO A 115 -16.25 11.18 -19.57
CA PRO A 115 -15.30 10.63 -20.54
C PRO A 115 -13.85 10.80 -20.08
N HIS A 116 -13.00 9.82 -20.38
CA HIS A 116 -11.58 9.80 -20.03
C HIS A 116 -11.29 9.73 -18.51
N THR A 117 -12.22 9.19 -17.72
CA THR A 117 -12.09 9.09 -16.25
C THR A 117 -11.75 7.68 -15.79
N LEU A 118 -10.65 7.53 -15.03
CA LEU A 118 -10.38 6.34 -14.21
C LEU A 118 -11.20 6.39 -12.93
N ARG A 119 -11.95 5.32 -12.64
CA ARG A 119 -12.58 5.15 -11.33
C ARG A 119 -11.66 4.33 -10.43
N VAL A 120 -11.29 4.90 -9.30
CA VAL A 120 -10.45 4.24 -8.30
C VAL A 120 -11.29 3.93 -7.08
N THR A 121 -11.37 2.64 -6.74
CA THR A 121 -12.06 2.15 -5.53
C THR A 121 -11.05 1.41 -4.67
N VAL A 122 -11.02 1.74 -3.38
CA VAL A 122 -10.05 1.17 -2.43
C VAL A 122 -10.76 0.59 -1.22
N ALA A 123 -10.28 -0.55 -0.75
CA ALA A 123 -10.77 -1.21 0.44
C ALA A 123 -9.62 -1.52 1.41
N ILE A 124 -9.85 -1.20 2.68
CA ILE A 124 -9.02 -1.66 3.79
C ILE A 124 -9.63 -2.95 4.31
N ILE A 125 -8.88 -4.05 4.16
CA ILE A 125 -9.35 -5.40 4.50
C ILE A 125 -8.87 -5.91 5.85
N LYS A 126 -7.86 -5.27 6.45
CA LYS A 126 -7.33 -5.61 7.77
C LYS A 126 -6.72 -4.37 8.39
N LEU A 127 -7.13 -4.08 9.61
CA LEU A 127 -6.51 -3.11 10.52
C LEU A 127 -6.12 -3.88 11.77
N LYS A 128 -4.91 -3.61 12.25
CA LYS A 128 -4.38 -4.13 13.50
C LYS A 128 -3.70 -2.96 14.22
N GLU A 129 -3.70 -3.00 15.54
CA GLU A 129 -2.84 -2.11 16.32
C GLU A 129 -1.37 -2.31 15.92
N ALA A 130 -0.60 -1.22 15.98
CA ALA A 130 0.84 -1.30 15.81
C ALA A 130 1.45 -2.05 16.99
N ASP A 131 2.38 -2.98 16.72
CA ASP A 131 3.14 -3.65 17.76
C ASP A 131 4.25 -2.69 18.24
N VAL A 132 3.92 -1.92 19.29
CA VAL A 132 4.74 -0.81 19.80
C VAL A 132 6.13 -1.28 20.26
N ALA A 133 6.27 -2.55 20.65
CA ALA A 133 7.54 -3.11 21.10
C ALA A 133 8.60 -3.18 19.98
N MET A 134 8.17 -3.30 18.72
CA MET A 134 9.07 -3.38 17.56
C MET A 134 9.49 -1.99 17.04
N GLU A 135 8.67 -0.96 17.25
CA GLU A 135 8.99 0.41 16.79
C GLU A 135 10.01 1.11 17.70
N THR A 136 10.09 0.73 18.98
CA THR A 136 11.14 1.22 19.88
C THR A 136 12.54 0.75 19.49
N MET A 137 12.68 -0.33 18.71
CA MET A 137 13.99 -0.80 18.25
C MET A 137 14.48 -0.08 16.99
N SER A 138 13.62 0.65 16.29
CA SER A 138 13.97 1.38 15.07
C SER A 138 14.24 2.87 15.31
N THR A 139 13.99 3.35 16.52
CA THR A 139 14.35 4.71 16.97
C THR A 139 15.41 4.64 18.06
N VAL A 140 16.64 4.29 17.69
CA VAL A 140 17.88 4.67 18.40
C VAL A 140 19.06 4.64 17.44
#